data_AF-A0A2K6FAX4-F1
#
_entry.id   AF-A0A2K6FAX4-F1
#
_cell.length_a   1.000
_cell.length_b   1.000
_cell.length_c   1.000
_cell.angle_alpha   90.00
_cell.angle_beta   90.00
_cell.angle_gamma   90.00
#
_symmetry.space_group_name_H-M   'P 1'
#
loop_
_entity.id
_entity.type
_entity.pdbx_description
1 polymer ?
#
loop_
_entity_poly.entity_id
_entity_poly.type
_entity_poly.pdbx_seq_one_letter_code
_entity_poly.pdbx_strand_id
1 'polypeptide(L)'
;MGKCKVYWEVGGPLGSASPCTPARLLPRNCDTPIFDFSAFFQELVQFRARQRRGSPPYTIYLGFGQDLSAGRPKEKSLVLVKLEPWLCRAYLEGVQREGVSSLDSSLSLCLSSTNSLYDDIERFLMEL
;
A
#
# COMPACT_ATOMS: atom_id res chain seq x y z
N MET A 1 13.27 14.81 -18.22
CA MET A 1 13.46 13.54 -17.47
C MET A 1 14.93 13.11 -17.48
N GLY A 2 15.39 12.42 -16.44
CA GLY A 2 16.80 11.99 -16.29
C GLY A 2 17.17 10.74 -17.10
N LYS A 3 18.48 10.39 -17.13
CA LYS A 3 19.03 9.21 -17.82
C LYS A 3 19.06 7.94 -16.95
N CYS A 4 18.60 8.00 -15.70
CA CYS A 4 18.54 6.84 -14.83
C CYS A 4 17.44 5.87 -15.28
N LYS A 5 17.69 4.56 -15.24
CA LYS A 5 16.63 3.54 -15.41
C LYS A 5 15.91 3.39 -14.08
N VAL A 6 14.59 3.37 -14.08
CA VAL A 6 13.81 3.22 -12.84
C VAL A 6 12.99 1.94 -12.95
N TYR A 7 13.13 1.05 -11.98
CA TYR A 7 12.32 -0.15 -11.86
C TYR A 7 11.32 0.04 -10.74
N TRP A 8 10.12 -0.51 -10.88
CA TRP A 8 9.08 -0.39 -9.88
C TRP A 8 8.38 -1.71 -9.60
N GLU A 9 7.91 -1.88 -8.36
CA GLU A 9 7.08 -3.01 -7.95
C GLU A 9 6.14 -2.58 -6.81
N VAL A 10 5.01 -3.27 -6.67
CA VAL A 10 4.18 -3.21 -5.47
C VAL A 10 4.70 -4.24 -4.47
N GLY A 11 5.02 -3.78 -3.26
CA GLY A 11 5.48 -4.59 -2.15
C GLY A 11 4.47 -5.66 -1.76
N GLY A 12 4.98 -6.76 -1.20
CA GLY A 12 4.13 -7.81 -0.64
C GLY A 12 3.49 -7.39 0.68
N PRO A 13 2.65 -8.29 1.25
CA PRO A 13 2.10 -8.13 2.60
C PRO A 13 3.20 -7.85 3.64
N LEU A 14 2.84 -7.14 4.72
CA LEU A 14 3.78 -6.82 5.80
C LEU A 14 4.45 -8.11 6.32
N GLY A 15 5.79 -8.15 6.29
CA GLY A 15 6.58 -9.33 6.68
C GLY A 15 6.92 -10.31 5.54
N SER A 16 6.39 -10.11 4.33
CA SER A 16 6.81 -10.85 3.12
C SER A 16 8.03 -10.20 2.48
N ALA A 17 9.09 -10.98 2.26
CA ALA A 17 10.23 -10.56 1.43
C ALA A 17 9.87 -10.56 -0.07
N SER A 18 8.80 -11.26 -0.45
CA SER A 18 8.35 -11.37 -1.85
C SER A 18 7.43 -10.21 -2.22
N PRO A 19 7.60 -9.58 -3.40
CA PRO A 19 6.72 -8.54 -3.87
C PRO A 19 5.35 -9.09 -4.30
N CYS A 20 4.33 -8.23 -4.33
CA CYS A 20 3.01 -8.61 -4.83
C CYS A 20 2.97 -8.66 -6.36
N THR A 21 3.79 -7.82 -7.00
CA THR A 21 3.90 -7.76 -8.46
C THR A 21 5.36 -7.94 -8.87
N PRO A 22 5.66 -8.57 -10.02
CA PRO A 22 7.02 -8.58 -10.53
C PRO A 22 7.49 -7.16 -10.81
N ALA A 23 8.78 -6.89 -10.58
CA ALA A 23 9.37 -5.60 -10.91
C ALA A 23 9.32 -5.31 -12.41
N ARG A 24 9.00 -4.06 -12.76
CA ARG A 24 8.83 -3.59 -14.13
C ARG A 24 9.68 -2.34 -14.36
N LEU A 25 10.26 -2.23 -15.56
CA LEU A 25 10.95 -1.01 -15.97
C LEU A 25 9.92 0.10 -16.23
N LEU A 26 10.13 1.28 -15.65
CA LEU A 26 9.35 2.47 -15.96
C LEU A 26 9.82 3.04 -17.32
N PRO A 27 8.98 3.05 -18.36
CA PRO A 27 9.36 3.60 -19.65
C PRO A 27 9.55 5.11 -19.56
N ARG A 28 10.43 5.64 -20.40
CA ARG A 28 10.66 7.09 -20.47
C ARG A 28 9.61 7.76 -21.32
N ASN A 29 9.27 8.99 -20.95
CA ASN A 29 8.36 9.85 -21.71
C ASN A 29 7.00 9.18 -21.98
N CYS A 30 6.56 8.33 -21.06
CA CYS A 30 5.30 7.61 -21.14
C CYS A 30 4.66 7.56 -19.75
N ASP A 31 3.43 8.03 -19.66
CA ASP A 31 2.64 7.95 -18.43
C ASP A 31 2.29 6.49 -18.18
N THR A 32 2.84 5.93 -17.10
CA THR A 32 2.68 4.51 -16.76
C THR A 32 1.89 4.39 -15.47
N PRO A 33 0.72 3.73 -15.48
CA PRO A 33 0.01 3.44 -14.24
C PRO A 33 0.83 2.44 -13.40
N ILE A 34 1.27 2.87 -12.22
CA ILE A 34 2.06 2.06 -11.28
C ILE A 34 1.26 1.60 -10.06
N PHE A 35 0.03 2.08 -9.90
CA PHE A 35 -0.85 1.75 -8.80
C PHE A 35 -2.31 1.98 -9.22
N ASP A 36 -3.21 1.09 -8.79
CA ASP A 36 -4.64 1.19 -9.04
C ASP A 36 -5.38 1.30 -7.71
N PHE A 37 -5.90 2.49 -7.42
CA PHE A 37 -6.69 2.74 -6.22
C PHE A 37 -8.00 1.95 -6.20
N SER A 38 -8.62 1.73 -7.34
CA SER A 38 -9.89 1.01 -7.44
C SER A 38 -9.70 -0.44 -7.00
N ALA A 39 -8.64 -1.08 -7.50
CA ALA A 39 -8.26 -2.42 -7.09
C ALA A 39 -7.96 -2.49 -5.58
N PHE A 40 -7.20 -1.52 -5.06
CA PHE A 40 -6.92 -1.43 -3.62
C PHE A 40 -8.21 -1.37 -2.78
N PHE A 41 -9.16 -0.51 -3.15
CA PHE A 41 -10.41 -0.35 -2.38
C PHE A 41 -11.31 -1.57 -2.46
N GLN A 42 -11.42 -2.21 -3.63
CA GLN A 42 -12.15 -3.47 -3.77
C GLN A 42 -11.54 -4.57 -2.87
N GLU A 43 -10.22 -4.68 -2.88
CA GLU A 43 -9.50 -5.60 -2.01
C GLU A 43 -9.65 -5.23 -0.52
N LEU A 44 -9.71 -3.95 -0.17
CA LEU A 44 -9.94 -3.49 1.19
C LEU A 44 -11.34 -3.89 1.69
N VAL A 45 -12.36 -3.78 0.84
CA VAL A 45 -13.73 -4.24 1.16
C VAL A 45 -13.73 -5.75 1.42
N GLN A 46 -13.05 -6.55 0.58
CA GLN A 46 -12.91 -7.99 0.81
C GLN A 46 -12.16 -8.30 2.12
N PHE A 47 -11.14 -7.50 2.45
CA PHE A 47 -10.39 -7.63 3.69
C PHE A 47 -11.26 -7.34 4.91
N ARG A 48 -12.03 -6.24 4.88
CA ARG A 48 -13.03 -5.89 5.90
C ARG A 48 -14.07 -7.01 6.08
N ALA A 49 -14.54 -7.59 4.98
CA ALA A 49 -15.50 -8.70 4.96
C ALA A 49 -14.89 -10.07 5.34
N ARG A 50 -13.59 -10.13 5.68
CA ARG A 50 -12.85 -11.37 6.01
C ARG A 50 -12.85 -12.42 4.89
N GLN A 51 -13.07 -12.00 3.64
CA GLN A 51 -13.05 -12.87 2.46
C GLN A 51 -11.62 -13.14 1.95
N ARG A 52 -10.64 -12.38 2.45
CA ARG A 52 -9.21 -12.57 2.20
C ARG A 52 -8.42 -12.48 3.50
N ARG A 53 -7.26 -13.15 3.55
CA ARG A 53 -6.44 -13.26 4.76
C ARG A 53 -5.55 -12.05 5.05
N GLY A 54 -5.03 -11.39 4.02
CA GLY A 54 -4.08 -10.27 4.17
C GLY A 54 -4.68 -8.95 3.75
N SER A 55 -4.17 -7.83 4.25
CA SER A 55 -4.54 -6.50 3.76
C SER A 55 -4.16 -6.32 2.29
N PRO A 56 -4.84 -5.44 1.54
CA PRO A 56 -4.35 -5.01 0.23
C PRO A 56 -2.96 -4.38 0.33
N PRO A 57 -2.03 -4.68 -0.60
CA PRO A 57 -0.73 -4.03 -0.64
C PRO A 57 -0.86 -2.62 -1.21
N TYR A 58 -0.14 -1.67 -0.62
CA TYR A 58 -0.14 -0.27 -1.09
C TYR A 58 1.24 0.40 -1.06
N THR A 59 2.27 -0.35 -0.69
CA THR A 59 3.65 0.14 -0.73
C THR A 59 4.20 -0.07 -2.14
N ILE A 60 4.67 0.99 -2.78
CA ILE A 60 5.30 0.95 -4.09
C ILE A 60 6.78 1.23 -3.90
N TYR A 61 7.65 0.42 -4.50
CA TYR A 61 9.09 0.60 -4.47
C TYR A 61 9.58 1.08 -5.83
N LEU A 62 10.46 2.07 -5.84
CA LEU A 62 11.16 2.55 -7.03
C LEU A 62 12.68 2.38 -6.84
N GLY A 63 13.29 1.52 -7.64
CA GLY A 63 14.72 1.28 -7.70
C GLY A 63 15.36 2.12 -8.80
N PHE A 64 16.25 3.03 -8.45
CA PHE A 64 16.94 3.90 -9.41
C PHE A 64 18.29 3.30 -9.79
N GLY A 65 18.49 3.05 -11.08
CA GLY A 65 19.73 2.48 -11.62
C GLY A 65 19.91 1.00 -11.34
N GLN A 66 18.93 0.38 -10.68
CA GLN A 66 19.00 -0.99 -10.20
C GLN A 66 17.72 -1.75 -10.51
N ASP A 67 17.89 -2.97 -11.02
CA ASP A 67 16.80 -3.88 -11.31
C ASP A 67 16.31 -4.55 -10.01
N LEU A 68 15.04 -4.34 -9.69
CA LEU A 68 14.39 -4.94 -8.53
C LEU A 68 13.99 -6.41 -8.78
N SER A 69 13.90 -6.86 -10.03
CA SER A 69 13.51 -8.24 -10.38
C SER A 69 14.58 -9.28 -10.02
N ALA A 70 15.82 -8.85 -9.76
CA ALA A 70 16.97 -9.72 -9.56
C ALA A 70 16.97 -10.48 -8.21
N GLY A 71 15.86 -10.48 -7.46
CA GLY A 71 15.72 -11.17 -6.17
C GLY A 71 16.69 -10.64 -5.09
N ARG A 72 17.27 -9.46 -5.31
CA ARG A 72 18.21 -8.86 -4.36
C ARG A 72 17.44 -8.28 -3.17
N PRO A 73 17.95 -8.43 -1.94
CA PRO A 73 17.39 -7.74 -0.78
C PRO A 73 17.33 -6.23 -1.03
N LYS A 74 16.23 -5.60 -0.61
CA LYS A 74 15.98 -4.18 -0.84
C LYS A 74 17.03 -3.31 -0.16
N GLU A 75 17.59 -3.77 0.95
CA GLU A 75 18.65 -3.14 1.75
C GLU A 75 19.96 -3.01 0.97
N LYS A 76 20.16 -3.82 -0.07
CA LYS A 76 21.32 -3.73 -0.97
C LYS A 76 21.11 -2.76 -2.13
N SER A 77 20.00 -2.03 -2.15
CA SER A 77 19.72 -1.06 -3.20
C SER A 77 20.42 0.26 -2.93
N LEU A 78 21.16 0.78 -3.92
CA LEU A 78 21.87 2.05 -3.76
C LEU A 78 20.90 3.22 -3.58
N VAL A 79 19.86 3.27 -4.40
CA VAL A 79 18.82 4.28 -4.34
C VAL A 79 17.47 3.60 -4.49
N LEU A 80 16.78 3.46 -3.37
CA LEU A 80 15.43 2.89 -3.27
C LEU A 80 14.49 3.93 -2.67
N VAL A 81 13.40 4.20 -3.37
CA VAL A 81 12.33 5.07 -2.88
C VAL A 81 11.13 4.21 -2.53
N LYS A 82 10.63 4.37 -1.30
CA LYS A 82 9.38 3.76 -0.83
C LYS A 82 8.27 4.80 -0.92
N LEU A 83 7.23 4.52 -1.69
CA LEU A 83 6.04 5.33 -1.80
C LEU A 83 4.87 4.61 -1.12
N GLU A 84 4.15 5.34 -0.27
CA GLU A 84 2.95 4.83 0.40
C GLU A 84 1.86 5.91 0.31
N PRO A 85 0.83 5.70 -0.53
CA PRO A 85 -0.28 6.64 -0.62
C PRO A 85 -0.94 6.77 0.76
N TRP A 86 -0.99 8.00 1.28
CA TRP A 86 -1.53 8.28 2.60
C TRP A 86 -2.97 7.77 2.76
N LEU A 87 -3.79 7.93 1.71
CA LEU A 87 -5.18 7.47 1.69
C LEU A 87 -5.27 5.96 1.98
N CYS A 88 -4.51 5.13 1.27
CA CYS A 88 -4.49 3.69 1.46
C CYS A 88 -4.13 3.29 2.90
N ARG A 89 -3.15 3.99 3.50
CA ARG A 89 -2.76 3.77 4.90
C ARG A 89 -3.90 4.11 5.85
N ALA A 90 -4.49 5.30 5.71
CA ALA A 90 -5.55 5.79 6.59
C ALA A 90 -6.77 4.85 6.61
N TYR A 91 -7.20 4.37 5.44
CA TYR A 91 -8.33 3.43 5.35
C TYR A 91 -8.00 2.05 5.90
N LEU A 92 -6.79 1.53 5.64
CA LEU A 92 -6.39 0.25 6.20
C LEU A 92 -6.35 0.31 7.73
N GLU A 93 -5.81 1.39 8.30
CA GLU A 93 -5.82 1.62 9.74
C GLU A 93 -7.25 1.69 10.30
N GLY A 94 -8.19 2.32 9.58
CA GLY A 94 -9.61 2.35 9.94
C GLY A 94 -10.24 0.95 9.99
N VAL A 95 -10.12 0.16 8.92
CA VAL A 95 -10.64 -1.21 8.85
C VAL A 95 -10.02 -2.11 9.92
N GLN A 96 -8.73 -1.95 10.20
CA GLN A 96 -8.07 -2.69 11.26
C GLN A 96 -8.64 -2.35 12.63
N ARG A 97 -8.90 -1.06 12.92
CA ARG A 97 -9.49 -0.59 14.18
C ARG A 97 -10.90 -1.14 14.41
N GLU A 98 -11.74 -1.18 13.37
CA GLU A 98 -13.07 -1.81 13.45
C GLU A 98 -12.99 -3.29 13.85
N GLY A 99 -12.01 -4.02 13.30
CA GLY A 99 -11.78 -5.44 13.61
C GLY A 99 -11.31 -5.73 15.04
N VAL A 100 -10.78 -4.73 15.76
CA VAL A 100 -10.34 -4.86 17.16
C VAL A 100 -11.48 -4.61 18.16
N SER A 101 -12.64 -4.08 17.73
CA SER A 101 -13.77 -3.76 18.62
C SER A 101 -14.45 -5.00 19.25
N SER A 102 -14.07 -6.21 18.83
CA SER A 102 -14.52 -7.48 19.43
C SER A 102 -13.53 -8.10 20.42
N LEU A 103 -12.35 -7.51 20.61
CA LEU A 103 -11.38 -7.94 21.62
C LEU A 103 -11.67 -7.22 22.93
N ASP A 104 -11.92 -7.99 23.98
CA ASP A 104 -12.08 -7.53 25.35
C ASP A 104 -10.85 -6.69 25.78
N SER A 105 -11.06 -5.38 25.77
CA SER A 105 -10.48 -4.33 26.63
C SER A 105 -9.16 -4.61 27.38
N SER A 106 -8.05 -4.90 26.69
CA SER A 106 -6.72 -4.96 27.36
C SER A 106 -5.54 -4.36 26.58
N LEU A 107 -5.70 -4.07 25.28
CA LEU A 107 -4.66 -3.39 24.48
C LEU A 107 -5.13 -2.00 24.04
N SER A 108 -5.12 -1.04 24.97
CA SER A 108 -5.36 0.37 24.67
C SER A 108 -4.17 0.97 23.93
N LEU A 109 -4.18 0.92 22.59
CA LEU A 109 -3.33 1.81 21.80
C LEU A 109 -4.00 3.19 21.80
N CYS A 110 -3.46 4.13 22.58
CA CYS A 110 -3.89 5.52 22.60
C CYS A 110 -3.73 6.16 21.21
N LEU A 111 -4.78 6.09 20.39
CA LEU A 111 -4.89 6.78 19.12
C LEU A 111 -5.99 7.84 19.25
N SER A 112 -5.64 8.99 19.84
CA SER A 112 -6.58 10.09 20.05
C SER A 112 -7.02 10.72 18.72
N SER A 113 -8.34 10.65 18.49
CA SER A 113 -9.18 11.53 17.67
C SER A 113 -8.76 11.79 16.20
N THR A 114 -9.09 10.84 15.32
CA THR A 114 -9.11 11.01 13.84
C THR A 114 -10.50 10.82 13.24
N ASN A 115 -11.56 10.71 14.07
CA ASN A 115 -12.90 10.29 13.63
C ASN A 115 -13.51 11.21 12.56
N SER A 116 -13.31 12.54 12.64
CA SER A 116 -13.90 13.47 11.66
C SER A 116 -13.40 13.25 10.23
N LEU A 117 -12.14 12.84 10.08
CA LEU A 117 -11.53 12.67 8.76
C LEU A 117 -12.00 11.36 8.11
N TYR A 118 -12.33 10.34 8.91
CA TYR A 118 -12.84 9.07 8.40
C TYR A 118 -14.25 9.20 7.84
N ASP A 119 -15.12 9.95 8.52
CA ASP A 119 -16.50 10.19 8.07
C ASP A 119 -16.55 10.98 6.74
N ASP A 120 -15.68 11.99 6.58
CA ASP A 120 -15.58 12.77 5.33
C ASP A 120 -15.07 11.92 4.15
N ILE A 121 -14.26 10.93 4.46
CA ILE A 121 -13.61 10.01 3.53
C ILE A 121 -14.57 8.89 3.10
N GLU A 122 -15.41 8.35 4.00
CA GLU A 122 -16.50 7.44 3.64
C GLU A 122 -17.54 8.13 2.75
N ARG A 123 -17.88 9.39 3.04
CA ARG A 123 -18.80 10.18 2.22
C ARG A 123 -18.31 10.32 0.77
N PHE A 124 -17.01 10.54 0.55
CA PHE A 124 -16.43 10.65 -0.79
C PHE A 124 -16.51 9.34 -1.59
N LEU A 125 -16.44 8.17 -0.93
CA LEU A 125 -16.56 6.87 -1.60
C LEU A 125 -18.00 6.46 -1.91
N MET A 126 -18.99 6.90 -1.13
CA MET A 126 -20.40 6.66 -1.47
C MET A 126 -20.88 7.46 -2.69
N GLU A 127 -20.13 8.49 -3.10
CA GLU A 127 -20.42 9.34 -4.26
C GLU A 127 -19.74 8.89 -5.57
N LEU A 128 -18.94 7.82 -5.54
CA LEU A 128 -18.26 7.19 -6.68
C LEU A 128 -18.92 5.85 -7.05
#